data_AF-A0A212PED3-F1
#
_entry.id   AF-A0A212PED3-F1
#
_cell.length_a   1.000
_cell.length_b   1.000
_cell.length_c   1.000
_cell.angle_alpha   90.00
_cell.angle_beta   90.00
_cell.angle_gamma   90.00
#
_symmetry.space_group_name_H-M   'P 1'
#
loop_
_entity.id
_entity.type
_entity.pdbx_description
1 polymer ?
#
loop_
_entity_poly.entity_id
_entity_poly.type
_entity_poly.pdbx_seq_one_letter_code
_entity_poly.pdbx_strand_id
1 'polypeptide(L)' 'MNSRKLTLVALWLLMLTGCSSERLRQGMYEGFRVRNDLQTTPAEKVGRPESPDYGEYERLRTQQR' A
#
# COMPACT_ATOMS: atom_id res chain seq x y z
N MET A 1 -24.24 30.48 3.52
CA MET A 1 -23.10 29.57 3.80
C MET A 1 -21.84 30.26 3.31
N ASN A 2 -20.99 30.77 4.21
CA ASN A 2 -19.89 31.69 3.86
C ASN A 2 -18.84 31.02 2.95
N SER A 3 -18.40 31.71 1.90
CA SER A 3 -17.43 31.20 0.90
C SER A 3 -16.14 30.65 1.51
N ARG A 4 -15.72 31.19 2.67
CA ARG A 4 -14.58 30.68 3.46
C ARG A 4 -14.76 29.24 3.97
N LYS A 5 -15.98 28.83 4.29
CA LYS A 5 -16.29 27.45 4.73
C LYS A 5 -16.23 26.48 3.56
N LEU A 6 -16.70 26.92 2.38
CA LEU A 6 -16.66 26.14 1.14
C LEU A 6 -15.23 25.85 0.68
N THR A 7 -14.33 26.84 0.75
CA THR A 7 -12.92 26.63 0.39
C THR A 7 -12.19 25.70 1.35
N LEU A 8 -12.46 25.79 2.67
CA LEU A 8 -11.87 24.87 3.64
C LEU A 8 -12.32 23.43 3.42
N VAL A 9 -13.61 23.22 3.14
CA VAL A 9 -14.17 21.89 2.85
C VAL A 9 -13.58 21.33 1.54
N ALA A 10 -13.46 22.16 0.51
CA ALA A 10 -12.86 21.76 -0.76
C ALA A 10 -11.36 21.40 -0.60
N LEU A 11 -10.62 22.16 0.20
CA LEU A 11 -9.21 21.87 0.51
C LEU A 11 -9.07 20.55 1.28
N TRP A 12 -9.97 20.30 2.24
CA TRP A 12 -10.02 19.04 3.00
C TRP A 12 -10.31 17.85 2.10
N LEU A 13 -11.28 17.99 1.17
CA LEU A 13 -11.60 16.96 0.18
C LEU A 13 -10.42 16.68 -0.76
N LEU A 14 -9.70 17.71 -1.21
CA LEU A 14 -8.51 17.54 -2.04
C LEU A 14 -7.36 16.85 -1.31
N MET A 15 -7.17 17.14 -0.02
CA MET A 15 -6.18 16.44 0.80
C MET A 15 -6.53 14.96 0.98
N LEU A 16 -7.82 14.61 1.05
CA LEU A 16 -8.28 13.23 1.11
C LEU A 16 -8.14 12.50 -0.23
N THR A 17 -8.31 13.19 -1.36
CA THR A 17 -8.16 12.57 -2.70
C THR A 17 -6.71 12.56 -3.22
N GLY A 18 -5.81 13.32 -2.60
CA GLY A 18 -4.38 13.39 -2.97
C GLY A 18 -3.55 12.17 -2.56
N CYS A 19 -4.10 11.24 -1.76
CA CYS A 19 -3.46 9.95 -1.52
C CYS A 19 -3.49 9.12 -2.80
N SER A 20 -2.39 9.13 -3.55
CA SER A 20 -2.16 8.24 -4.68
C SER A 20 -2.49 6.80 -4.26
N SER A 21 -3.52 6.23 -4.88
CA SER A 21 -3.97 4.85 -4.63
C SER A 21 -2.84 3.83 -4.81
N GLU A 22 -1.89 4.15 -5.68
CA GLU A 22 -0.68 3.35 -5.92
C GLU A 22 0.24 3.35 -4.70
N ARG A 23 0.55 4.53 -4.16
CA ARG A 23 1.37 4.64 -2.93
C ARG A 23 0.69 3.99 -1.73
N LEU A 24 -0.64 4.08 -1.64
CA LEU A 24 -1.40 3.38 -0.60
C LEU A 24 -1.31 1.85 -0.74
N ARG A 25 -1.50 1.32 -1.96
CA ARG A 25 -1.38 -0.14 -2.20
C ARG A 25 0.04 -0.63 -1.94
N GLN A 26 1.05 0.10 -2.39
CA GLN A 26 2.44 -0.20 -2.11
C GLN A 26 2.72 -0.25 -0.61
N GLY A 27 2.35 0.81 0.11
CA GLY A 27 2.57 0.91 1.56
C GLY A 27 1.85 -0.19 2.34
N MET A 28 0.61 -0.52 1.96
CA MET A 28 -0.12 -1.64 2.58
C MET A 28 0.58 -2.98 2.31
N TYR A 29 0.97 -3.24 1.07
CA TYR A 29 1.62 -4.49 0.70
C TYR A 29 2.95 -4.68 1.43
N GLU A 30 3.82 -3.67 1.41
CA GLU A 30 5.09 -3.71 2.12
C GLU A 30 4.90 -3.85 3.64
N GLY A 31 3.90 -3.16 4.19
CA GLY A 31 3.53 -3.29 5.61
C GLY A 31 3.10 -4.71 5.98
N PHE A 32 2.28 -5.35 5.16
CA PHE A 32 1.89 -6.75 5.36
C PHE A 32 3.08 -7.70 5.19
N ARG A 33 3.95 -7.47 4.19
CA ARG A 33 5.15 -8.27 3.96
C ARG A 33 6.07 -8.26 5.18
N VAL A 34 6.42 -7.07 5.67
CA VAL A 34 7.29 -6.90 6.83
C VAL A 34 6.67 -7.51 8.08
N ARG A 35 5.38 -7.28 8.31
CA ARG A 35 4.68 -7.88 9.46
C ARG A 35 4.73 -9.40 9.40
N ASN A 36 4.47 -9.97 8.23
CA ASN A 36 4.51 -11.42 8.04
C ASN A 36 5.92 -11.93 8.29
N ASP A 37 6.94 -11.33 7.68
CA ASP A 37 8.35 -11.70 7.87
C ASP A 37 8.84 -11.63 9.33
N LEU A 38 8.29 -10.72 10.14
CA LEU A 38 8.58 -10.64 11.56
C LEU A 38 7.86 -11.72 12.39
N GLN A 39 6.72 -12.20 11.91
CA GLN A 39 5.93 -13.26 12.55
C GLN A 39 6.35 -14.67 12.11
N THR A 40 6.94 -14.82 10.92
CA THR A 40 7.44 -16.11 10.43
C THR A 40 8.66 -16.54 11.25
N THR A 41 8.58 -17.74 11.83
CA THR A 41 9.70 -18.30 12.59
C THR A 41 10.88 -18.64 11.65
N PRO A 42 12.12 -18.69 12.16
CA PRO A 42 13.28 -19.05 11.35
C PRO A 42 13.13 -20.41 10.65
N ALA A 43 12.52 -21.39 11.33
CA ALA A 43 12.28 -22.72 10.77
C ALA A 43 11.31 -22.70 9.58
N GLU A 44 10.29 -21.83 9.60
CA GLU A 44 9.33 -21.67 8.52
C GLU A 44 9.89 -20.88 7.33
N LYS A 45 10.96 -20.11 7.53
CA LYS A 45 11.66 -19.40 6.45
C LYS A 45 12.57 -20.33 5.63
N VAL A 46 13.04 -21.43 6.22
CA VAL A 46 13.92 -22.37 5.51
C VAL A 46 13.16 -23.04 4.37
N GLY A 47 13.64 -22.85 3.13
CA GLY A 47 13.07 -23.47 1.93
C GLY A 47 11.89 -22.73 1.31
N ARG A 48 11.47 -21.59 1.86
CA ARG A 48 10.51 -20.69 1.20
C ARG A 48 11.24 -19.66 0.33
N PRO A 49 10.73 -19.36 -0.87
CA PRO A 49 11.26 -18.26 -1.68
C PRO A 49 11.06 -16.93 -0.94
N GLU A 50 11.94 -15.97 -1.21
CA GLU A 50 11.83 -14.62 -0.65
C GLU A 50 10.52 -13.98 -1.09
N SER A 51 9.86 -13.27 -0.16
CA SER A 51 8.61 -12.56 -0.44
C SER A 51 8.88 -11.46 -1.47
N PRO A 52 8.22 -11.47 -2.65
CA PRO A 52 8.48 -10.51 -3.72
C PRO A 52 8.28 -9.08 -3.22
N ASP A 53 9.01 -8.15 -3.82
CA ASP A 53 8.75 -6.73 -3.59
C ASP A 53 7.42 -6.29 -4.23
N TYR A 54 6.95 -5.09 -3.91
CA TYR A 54 5.68 -4.62 -4.44
C TYR A 54 5.68 -4.51 -5.98
N GLY A 55 6.81 -4.13 -6.58
CA GLY A 55 6.94 -4.02 -8.04
C GLY A 55 6.87 -5.37 -8.73
N GLU A 56 7.49 -6.40 -8.17
CA GLU A 56 7.39 -7.78 -8.62
C GLU A 56 5.97 -8.31 -8.46
N TYR A 57 5.31 -8.04 -7.33
CA TYR A 57 3.91 -8.38 -7.13
C TYR A 57 3.00 -7.75 -8.20
N GLU A 58 3.16 -6.46 -8.49
CA GLU A 58 2.40 -5.74 -9.52
C GLU A 58 2.60 -6.36 -10.91
N ARG A 59 3.83 -6.70 -11.27
CA ARG A 59 4.17 -7.38 -12.54
C ARG A 59 3.52 -8.76 -12.64
N LEU A 60 3.61 -9.57 -11.59
CA LEU A 60 3.00 -10.90 -11.55
C LEU A 60 1.47 -10.81 -11.64
N ARG A 61 0.87 -9.86 -10.92
CA ARG A 61 -0.58 -9.61 -10.94
C ARG A 61 -1.08 -9.18 -12.33
N THR A 62 -0.31 -8.35 -13.04
CA THR A 62 -0.69 -7.86 -14.37
C THR A 62 -0.46 -8.90 -15.46
N GLN A 63 0.52 -9.80 -15.31
CA GLN A 63 0.74 -10.93 -16.23
C GLN A 63 -0.29 -12.06 -16.09
N GLN A 64 -0.92 -12.21 -14.93
CA GLN A 64 -1.95 -13.23 -14.67
C GLN A 64 -3.39 -12.78 -15.05
N ARG A 65 -3.57 -11.58 -15.59
CA ARG A 65 -4.85 -11.08 -16.12
C ARG A 65 -4.88 -11.16 -17.63
#